data_AF-A0A3M7M5N2-F1
#
_entry.id   AF-A0A3M7M5N2-F1
#
_cell.length_a   1.000
_cell.length_b   1.000
_cell.length_c   1.000
_cell.angle_alpha   90.00
_cell.angle_beta   90.00
_cell.angle_gamma   90.00
#
_symmetry.space_group_name_H-M   'P 1'
#
loop_
_entity.id
_entity.type
_entity.pdbx_description
1 polymer ?
#
loop_
_entity_poly.entity_id
_entity_poly.type
_entity_poly.pdbx_seq_one_letter_code
_entity_poly.pdbx_strand_id
1 'polypeptide(L)'
;MDATSPLPMLLRTRWTRQIGSTLPRRTPWRSTPVRCYASKNSEESLLWFKELRAEMLRRPLIYLPEHINATREDQLCQTLRGILPPHFCHAPKGKEIIPVGHHLIWFNPATPTNELLPDGTDTLHSPGHPWVRRLWAGGAIRVRPEEYYHRFGGFANETPMLGVEEISEVKLHGEGDDAKIFVTIERHFVRQATVEERYFAKHGLLGRTHTARSNIFKYFADQLLADRVHKRERWGEAALQEQRTLVFLKKHNNPQISQTLPTKYLSPPNSECDFSQVVHPNRTLLFRFSALTFNAHRIHLDPDYARNVEGHRNLLVHGPLSLTLLLQVFNAYLAEHTDGVQAVVSIEYRNIAPLYCDERMRICGSRKKTVLNGAVYDVWIEGPTGGVAVRGTIYTCVRRGNPEAIQTAIQNGSPFKTENESTFETENKSPFKMESPSKTESPFRSKLRFNPIKTEESPQENSSSENSPTPRGLSFVRLQDPRLRGRMASALNGLDRLEKKNIKAQRNLLFKDAENTIGEEEKALKYQKLLETLEAEEKATENEKVTIAARRERERFKNIAKKQLKATERALSKLSKLNTSPDARDPAELQTTSEVGQQQPPSQQPQGKKETLPKTSPLSMKKLPFSTKI
;
A
#
# COMPACT_ATOMS: atom_id res chain seq x y z
N MET A 1 42.44 -26.20 55.97
CA MET A 1 43.64 -25.44 56.36
C MET A 1 44.21 -24.84 55.08
N ASP A 2 44.23 -23.50 55.04
CA ASP A 2 45.18 -22.56 54.40
C ASP A 2 46.24 -23.14 53.45
N ALA A 3 46.74 -22.50 52.39
CA ALA A 3 46.60 -21.23 51.66
C ALA A 3 47.34 -21.48 50.30
N THR A 4 47.20 -20.73 49.19
CA THR A 4 47.91 -19.46 48.90
C THR A 4 47.64 -19.00 47.44
N SER A 5 47.12 -17.76 47.28
CA SER A 5 47.58 -16.65 46.38
C SER A 5 47.60 -16.77 44.83
N PRO A 6 47.58 -15.66 44.02
CA PRO A 6 47.23 -14.25 44.28
C PRO A 6 46.30 -13.56 43.21
N LEU A 7 45.81 -12.36 43.54
CA LEU A 7 45.13 -11.36 42.67
C LEU A 7 46.12 -10.63 41.71
N PRO A 8 45.62 -9.92 40.66
CA PRO A 8 45.58 -8.46 40.81
C PRO A 8 44.37 -7.71 40.17
N MET A 9 44.01 -6.62 40.86
CA MET A 9 43.56 -5.28 40.39
C MET A 9 42.31 -5.10 39.51
N LEU A 10 41.24 -4.61 40.17
CA LEU A 10 40.12 -3.89 39.61
C LEU A 10 40.45 -2.39 39.43
N LEU A 11 40.44 -1.90 38.18
CA LEU A 11 40.27 -0.48 37.86
C LEU A 11 38.79 -0.20 37.59
N ARG A 12 38.15 0.54 38.50
CA ARG A 12 36.82 1.13 38.30
C ARG A 12 36.93 2.28 37.29
N THR A 13 36.22 2.19 36.17
CA THR A 13 35.81 3.36 35.39
C THR A 13 34.29 3.47 35.39
N ARG A 14 33.79 4.59 35.92
CA ARG A 14 32.39 5.01 35.79
C ARG A 14 32.15 5.44 34.35
N TRP A 15 31.33 4.69 33.62
CA TRP A 15 30.77 5.15 32.34
C TRP A 15 29.35 5.66 32.56
N THR A 16 29.19 6.98 32.48
CA THR A 16 27.90 7.65 32.34
C THR A 16 27.31 7.34 30.97
N ARG A 17 26.28 6.49 30.91
CA ARG A 17 25.49 6.29 29.69
C ARG A 17 24.62 7.53 29.43
N GLN A 18 25.06 8.34 28.48
CA GLN A 18 24.28 9.40 27.86
C GLN A 18 23.18 8.74 27.02
N ILE A 19 21.93 8.83 27.48
CA ILE A 19 20.75 8.35 26.75
C ILE A 19 20.52 9.32 25.58
N GLY A 20 21.03 8.95 24.41
CA GLY A 20 20.74 9.64 23.16
C GLY A 20 19.30 9.39 22.75
N SER A 21 18.47 10.43 22.83
CA SER A 21 17.11 10.46 22.29
C SER A 21 17.15 10.34 20.76
N THR A 22 16.99 9.13 20.23
CA THR A 22 16.77 8.91 18.80
C THR A 22 15.31 9.18 18.48
N LEU A 23 15.03 10.37 17.93
CA LEU A 23 13.78 10.71 17.25
C LEU A 23 13.48 9.66 16.17
N PRO A 24 12.20 9.32 15.93
CA PRO A 24 11.84 8.41 14.86
C PRO A 24 12.20 9.06 13.53
N ARG A 25 13.24 8.54 12.87
CA ARG A 25 13.42 8.80 11.44
C ARG A 25 12.12 8.36 10.77
N ARG A 26 11.35 9.33 10.25
CA ARG A 26 10.49 9.08 9.08
C ARG A 26 11.38 8.33 8.11
N THR A 27 11.05 7.09 7.80
CA THR A 27 11.74 6.35 6.76
C THR A 27 11.23 6.95 5.46
N PRO A 28 11.97 7.85 4.77
CA PRO A 28 11.75 7.95 3.34
C PRO A 28 11.96 6.55 2.80
N TRP A 29 11.14 6.16 1.82
CA TRP A 29 11.37 4.99 0.98
C TRP A 29 12.86 4.68 0.95
N ARG A 30 13.28 3.56 1.56
CA ARG A 30 14.49 2.95 1.07
C ARG A 30 14.10 2.59 -0.35
N SER A 31 14.56 3.38 -1.31
CA SER A 31 14.82 2.83 -2.63
C SER A 31 15.58 1.55 -2.32
N THR A 32 14.96 0.42 -2.66
CA THR A 32 15.73 -0.82 -2.77
C THR A 32 16.94 -0.41 -3.58
N PRO A 33 18.19 -0.53 -3.07
CA PRO A 33 19.34 -0.20 -3.88
C PRO A 33 19.15 -0.98 -5.16
N VAL A 34 19.11 -0.24 -6.27
CA VAL A 34 18.99 -0.84 -7.59
C VAL A 34 20.21 -1.74 -7.71
N ARG A 35 20.06 -3.04 -7.45
CA ARG A 35 20.96 -4.01 -8.05
C ARG A 35 20.57 -3.99 -9.51
N CYS A 36 21.18 -3.07 -10.25
CA CYS A 36 21.29 -3.18 -11.69
C CYS A 36 22.05 -4.48 -11.91
N TYR A 37 21.33 -5.58 -12.11
CA TYR A 37 21.90 -6.65 -12.90
C TYR A 37 22.01 -6.05 -14.29
N ALA A 38 23.22 -5.65 -14.66
CA ALA A 38 23.55 -5.34 -16.04
C ALA A 38 23.36 -6.65 -16.81
N SER A 39 22.17 -6.90 -17.35
CA SER A 39 22.08 -7.82 -18.47
C SER A 39 22.74 -7.12 -19.66
N LYS A 40 23.67 -7.83 -20.30
CA LYS A 40 24.29 -7.41 -21.55
C LYS A 40 23.24 -7.54 -22.66
N ASN A 41 22.27 -6.64 -22.67
CA ASN A 41 21.21 -6.63 -23.68
C ASN A 41 21.51 -5.52 -24.66
N SER A 42 21.61 -5.88 -25.95
CA SER A 42 21.75 -4.92 -27.04
C SER A 42 20.61 -3.91 -26.97
N GLU A 43 20.87 -2.66 -27.37
CA GLU A 43 19.91 -1.56 -27.24
C GLU A 43 18.54 -1.84 -27.90
N GLU A 44 18.52 -2.66 -28.96
CA GLU A 44 17.33 -3.19 -29.63
C GLU A 44 16.53 -4.19 -28.81
N SER A 45 17.18 -5.07 -28.04
CA SER A 45 16.52 -6.16 -27.30
C SER A 45 15.63 -5.68 -26.14
N LEU A 46 15.71 -4.39 -25.78
CA LEU A 46 14.87 -3.72 -24.79
C LEU A 46 13.92 -2.68 -25.41
N LEU A 47 13.99 -2.41 -26.71
CA LEU A 47 13.16 -1.37 -27.33
C LEU A 47 11.66 -1.71 -27.25
N TRP A 48 11.29 -2.94 -27.60
CA TRP A 48 9.91 -3.43 -27.49
C TRP A 48 9.36 -3.27 -26.05
N PHE A 49 10.18 -3.52 -25.03
CA PHE A 49 9.76 -3.38 -23.64
C PHE A 49 9.66 -1.91 -23.21
N LYS A 50 10.58 -1.05 -23.68
CA LYS A 50 10.49 0.40 -23.44
C LYS A 50 9.18 0.96 -24.02
N GLU A 51 8.79 0.53 -25.22
CA GLU A 51 7.54 0.92 -25.86
C GLU A 51 6.31 0.40 -25.09
N LEU A 52 6.27 -0.89 -24.77
CA LEU A 52 5.20 -1.50 -23.97
C LEU A 52 5.07 -0.81 -22.61
N ARG A 53 6.18 -0.60 -21.91
CA ARG A 53 6.21 0.10 -20.63
C ARG A 53 5.66 1.52 -20.77
N ALA A 54 6.05 2.25 -21.81
CA ALA A 54 5.59 3.60 -22.05
C ALA A 54 4.10 3.64 -22.40
N GLU A 55 3.58 2.66 -23.14
CA GLU A 55 2.15 2.49 -23.42
C GLU A 55 1.38 2.25 -22.13
N MET A 56 1.74 1.23 -21.36
CA MET A 56 1.04 0.85 -20.14
C MET A 56 1.01 1.98 -19.10
N LEU A 57 2.11 2.71 -18.93
CA LEU A 57 2.18 3.86 -18.01
C LEU A 57 1.39 5.09 -18.49
N ARG A 58 1.03 5.15 -19.79
CA ARG A 58 0.19 6.21 -20.37
C ARG A 58 -1.29 5.86 -20.40
N ARG A 59 -1.68 4.64 -19.98
CA ARG A 59 -3.09 4.25 -19.90
C ARG A 59 -3.87 5.22 -19.02
N PRO A 60 -5.13 5.51 -19.38
CA PRO A 60 -5.96 6.46 -18.64
C PRO A 60 -6.22 5.98 -17.21
N LEU A 61 -6.46 6.95 -16.32
CA LEU A 61 -6.90 6.67 -14.96
C LEU A 61 -8.25 5.94 -14.98
N ILE A 62 -8.40 4.97 -14.09
CA ILE A 62 -9.65 4.25 -13.87
C ILE A 62 -10.36 4.88 -12.68
N TYR A 63 -11.60 5.30 -12.88
CA TYR A 63 -12.46 5.85 -11.83
C TYR A 63 -13.35 4.75 -11.27
N LEU A 64 -13.33 4.58 -9.95
CA LEU A 64 -14.00 3.50 -9.24
C LEU A 64 -15.03 4.09 -8.25
N PRO A 65 -16.21 4.51 -8.75
CA PRO A 65 -17.32 4.89 -7.87
C PRO A 65 -17.85 3.66 -7.15
N GLU A 66 -18.03 3.74 -5.83
CA GLU A 66 -18.61 2.65 -5.07
C GLU A 66 -19.45 3.16 -3.91
N HIS A 67 -20.44 2.37 -3.50
CA HIS A 67 -21.18 2.59 -2.27
C HIS A 67 -20.97 1.41 -1.33
N ILE A 68 -20.17 1.62 -0.29
CA ILE A 68 -19.98 0.63 0.76
C ILE A 68 -21.32 0.45 1.47
N ASN A 69 -21.83 -0.78 1.51
CA ASN A 69 -23.13 -1.11 2.09
C ASN A 69 -23.07 -2.37 2.97
N ALA A 70 -24.01 -2.44 3.90
CA ALA A 70 -24.07 -3.51 4.89
C ALA A 70 -24.30 -4.89 4.28
N THR A 71 -25.02 -4.97 3.16
CA THR A 71 -25.34 -6.24 2.51
C THR A 71 -24.08 -6.98 2.08
N ARG A 72 -23.14 -6.31 1.40
CA ARG A 72 -21.91 -6.96 0.92
C ARG A 72 -20.96 -7.28 2.08
N GLU A 73 -20.91 -6.45 3.12
CA GLU A 73 -20.15 -6.73 4.35
C GLU A 73 -20.69 -7.97 5.09
N ASP A 74 -22.02 -8.11 5.18
CA ASP A 74 -22.62 -9.32 5.74
C ASP A 74 -22.28 -10.54 4.89
N GLN A 75 -22.40 -10.46 3.56
CA GLN A 75 -22.01 -11.57 2.68
C GLN A 75 -20.55 -11.98 2.82
N LEU A 76 -19.62 -11.03 3.00
CA LEU A 76 -18.22 -11.34 3.32
C LEU A 76 -18.12 -12.06 4.67
N CYS A 77 -18.79 -11.55 5.70
CA CYS A 77 -18.77 -12.19 7.01
C CYS A 77 -19.34 -13.62 6.97
N GLN A 78 -20.47 -13.85 6.29
CA GLN A 78 -21.04 -15.18 6.11
C GLN A 78 -20.12 -16.11 5.28
N THR A 79 -19.37 -15.54 4.32
CA THR A 79 -18.38 -16.27 3.54
C THR A 79 -17.22 -16.75 4.41
N LEU A 80 -16.76 -15.92 5.34
CA LEU A 80 -15.64 -16.23 6.23
C LEU A 80 -16.01 -17.09 7.44
N ARG A 81 -17.24 -16.98 7.96
CA ARG A 81 -17.72 -17.73 9.14
C ARG A 81 -17.65 -19.25 9.01
N GLY A 82 -17.64 -19.77 7.79
CA GLY A 82 -17.50 -21.21 7.55
C GLY A 82 -16.09 -21.76 7.82
N ILE A 83 -15.09 -20.89 7.92
CA ILE A 83 -13.67 -21.28 8.02
C ILE A 83 -12.88 -20.54 9.11
N LEU A 84 -13.49 -19.54 9.75
CA LEU A 84 -12.91 -18.77 10.85
C LEU A 84 -13.84 -18.80 12.07
N PRO A 85 -13.30 -18.60 13.30
CA PRO A 85 -14.12 -18.46 14.50
C PRO A 85 -15.21 -17.38 14.31
N PRO A 86 -16.48 -17.63 14.72
CA PRO A 86 -17.57 -16.69 14.50
C PRO A 86 -17.32 -15.28 15.05
N HIS A 87 -16.64 -15.18 16.19
CA HIS A 87 -16.30 -13.90 16.82
C HIS A 87 -15.19 -13.13 16.08
N PHE A 88 -14.52 -13.73 15.09
CA PHE A 88 -13.64 -13.00 14.19
C PHE A 88 -14.45 -12.30 13.08
N CYS A 89 -15.67 -12.77 12.79
CA CYS A 89 -16.44 -12.36 11.61
C CYS A 89 -17.67 -11.52 11.99
N HIS A 90 -17.42 -10.22 12.19
CA HIS A 90 -18.45 -9.22 12.49
C HIS A 90 -18.58 -8.20 11.36
N ALA A 91 -19.79 -8.10 10.80
CA ALA A 91 -20.10 -7.11 9.78
C ALA A 91 -20.32 -5.74 10.47
N PRO A 92 -19.62 -4.67 10.04
CA PRO A 92 -19.83 -3.34 10.58
C PRO A 92 -21.28 -2.89 10.38
N LYS A 93 -21.92 -2.36 11.43
CA LYS A 93 -23.31 -1.89 11.39
C LYS A 93 -23.40 -0.38 11.22
N GLY A 94 -24.42 0.10 10.52
CA GLY A 94 -24.70 1.53 10.38
C GLY A 94 -23.50 2.30 9.80
N LYS A 95 -22.92 3.21 10.58
CA LYS A 95 -21.75 4.03 10.20
C LYS A 95 -20.44 3.57 10.84
N GLU A 96 -20.36 2.32 11.28
CA GLU A 96 -19.12 1.74 11.80
C GLU A 96 -18.01 1.71 10.73
N ILE A 97 -16.76 1.82 11.20
CA ILE A 97 -15.58 1.79 10.33
C ILE A 97 -15.41 0.38 9.75
N ILE A 98 -15.14 0.31 8.46
CA ILE A 98 -14.81 -0.92 7.78
C ILE A 98 -13.41 -1.38 8.22
N PRO A 99 -13.22 -2.65 8.61
CA PRO A 99 -11.89 -3.17 8.94
C PRO A 99 -10.94 -3.09 7.74
N VAL A 100 -9.67 -2.75 8.01
CA VAL A 100 -8.64 -2.72 6.97
C VAL A 100 -8.51 -4.12 6.36
N GLY A 101 -8.59 -4.19 5.03
CA GLY A 101 -8.61 -5.44 4.24
C GLY A 101 -9.97 -5.77 3.64
N HIS A 102 -11.07 -5.28 4.20
CA HIS A 102 -12.41 -5.54 3.63
C HIS A 102 -12.64 -4.76 2.33
N HIS A 103 -12.01 -3.59 2.13
CA HIS A 103 -12.07 -2.84 0.86
C HIS A 103 -11.69 -3.66 -0.39
N LEU A 104 -11.06 -4.84 -0.25
CA LEU A 104 -10.72 -5.72 -1.36
C LEU A 104 -11.94 -6.36 -2.05
N ILE A 105 -13.10 -6.48 -1.36
CA ILE A 105 -14.35 -6.93 -2.02
C ILE A 105 -15.03 -5.80 -2.79
N TRP A 106 -14.58 -4.57 -2.58
CA TRP A 106 -15.13 -3.35 -3.13
C TRP A 106 -14.24 -2.81 -4.25
N PHE A 107 -14.79 -1.87 -5.05
CA PHE A 107 -14.05 -1.16 -6.09
C PHE A 107 -13.46 -2.07 -7.17
N ASN A 108 -13.95 -3.29 -7.36
CA ASN A 108 -13.42 -4.18 -8.39
C ASN A 108 -13.96 -3.77 -9.77
N PRO A 109 -13.13 -3.80 -10.84
CA PRO A 109 -13.61 -3.49 -12.18
C PRO A 109 -14.78 -4.39 -12.59
N ALA A 110 -15.84 -3.79 -13.13
CA ALA A 110 -17.00 -4.50 -13.65
C ALA A 110 -16.94 -4.62 -15.19
N THR A 111 -15.82 -5.14 -15.70
CA THR A 111 -15.61 -5.33 -17.14
C THR A 111 -16.67 -6.26 -17.73
N PRO A 112 -17.36 -5.87 -18.81
CA PRO A 112 -18.35 -6.73 -19.48
C PRO A 112 -17.76 -8.07 -19.91
N THR A 113 -18.58 -9.12 -19.90
CA THR A 113 -18.12 -10.50 -20.18
C THR A 113 -17.46 -10.65 -21.56
N ASN A 114 -17.92 -9.92 -22.57
CA ASN A 114 -17.35 -9.93 -23.92
C ASN A 114 -16.00 -9.21 -24.04
N GLU A 115 -15.59 -8.47 -23.01
CA GLU A 115 -14.31 -7.75 -22.92
C GLU A 115 -13.29 -8.46 -22.02
N LEU A 116 -13.69 -9.56 -21.36
CA LEU A 116 -12.78 -10.38 -20.56
C LEU A 116 -11.83 -11.19 -21.44
N LEU A 117 -10.63 -11.44 -20.91
CA LEU A 117 -9.65 -12.34 -21.49
C LEU A 117 -10.16 -13.81 -21.42
N PRO A 118 -9.60 -14.73 -22.21
CA PRO A 118 -10.03 -16.14 -22.22
C PRO A 118 -9.91 -16.88 -20.87
N ASP A 119 -9.10 -16.36 -19.95
CA ASP A 119 -8.93 -16.85 -18.58
C ASP A 119 -9.96 -16.25 -17.60
N GLY A 120 -10.81 -15.32 -18.05
CA GLY A 120 -11.81 -14.62 -17.25
C GLY A 120 -11.29 -13.37 -16.53
N THR A 121 -10.04 -12.94 -16.78
CA THR A 121 -9.50 -11.69 -16.22
C THR A 121 -9.79 -10.48 -17.10
N ASP A 122 -9.75 -9.29 -16.52
CA ASP A 122 -9.86 -8.03 -17.25
C ASP A 122 -8.57 -7.69 -18.03
N THR A 123 -8.68 -6.82 -19.03
CA THR A 123 -7.57 -6.35 -19.87
C THR A 123 -6.83 -5.13 -19.31
N LEU A 124 -7.37 -4.48 -18.27
CA LEU A 124 -6.97 -3.13 -17.85
C LEU A 124 -5.49 -3.04 -17.49
N HIS A 125 -4.98 -4.07 -16.81
CA HIS A 125 -3.59 -4.17 -16.37
C HIS A 125 -2.74 -5.09 -17.23
N SER A 126 -3.32 -5.70 -18.26
CA SER A 126 -2.66 -6.72 -19.08
C SER A 126 -1.61 -6.08 -20.00
N PRO A 127 -0.38 -6.63 -20.09
CA PRO A 127 0.59 -6.23 -21.11
C PRO A 127 0.24 -6.75 -22.51
N GLY A 128 -0.81 -7.57 -22.65
CA GLY A 128 -1.17 -8.23 -23.90
C GLY A 128 -0.32 -9.46 -24.19
N HIS A 129 -0.53 -10.07 -25.37
CA HIS A 129 0.21 -11.25 -25.79
C HIS A 129 1.73 -10.96 -25.88
N PRO A 130 2.63 -11.89 -25.50
CA PRO A 130 2.40 -13.28 -25.05
C PRO A 130 2.13 -13.47 -23.55
N TRP A 131 1.89 -12.39 -22.81
CA TRP A 131 1.80 -12.38 -21.34
C TRP A 131 0.40 -12.73 -20.83
N VAL A 132 -0.02 -13.96 -21.11
CA VAL A 132 -1.42 -14.41 -20.97
C VAL A 132 -1.79 -14.99 -19.61
N ARG A 133 -0.83 -15.16 -18.70
CA ARG A 133 -1.06 -15.69 -17.35
C ARG A 133 -0.83 -14.61 -16.31
N ARG A 134 -1.76 -14.46 -15.38
CA ARG A 134 -1.75 -13.38 -14.38
C ARG A 134 -1.74 -13.94 -12.97
N LEU A 135 -0.80 -13.52 -12.13
CA LEU A 135 -0.77 -13.85 -10.71
C LEU A 135 -0.67 -12.59 -9.85
N TRP A 136 -1.16 -12.70 -8.62
CA TRP A 136 -1.04 -11.65 -7.61
C TRP A 136 0.23 -11.88 -6.79
N ALA A 137 1.26 -11.07 -7.00
CA ALA A 137 2.56 -11.24 -6.35
C ALA A 137 2.62 -10.62 -4.94
N GLY A 138 1.79 -9.63 -4.65
CA GLY A 138 1.78 -8.96 -3.35
C GLY A 138 1.24 -7.54 -3.44
N GLY A 139 1.58 -6.71 -2.46
CA GLY A 139 1.15 -5.32 -2.44
C GLY A 139 1.37 -4.64 -1.10
N ALA A 140 0.71 -3.50 -0.94
CA ALA A 140 0.69 -2.75 0.30
C ALA A 140 -0.67 -2.07 0.49
N ILE A 141 -1.06 -1.88 1.75
CA ILE A 141 -2.18 -1.00 2.11
C ILE A 141 -1.63 0.00 3.12
N ARG A 142 -2.02 1.26 2.97
CA ARG A 142 -1.74 2.34 3.93
C ARG A 142 -3.01 3.14 4.15
N VAL A 143 -3.28 3.48 5.40
CA VAL A 143 -4.39 4.36 5.76
C VAL A 143 -3.86 5.62 6.43
N ARG A 144 -4.53 6.75 6.21
CA ARG A 144 -4.35 7.95 7.03
C ARG A 144 -5.23 7.80 8.27
N PRO A 145 -4.67 7.57 9.47
CA PRO A 145 -5.50 7.17 10.62
C PRO A 145 -6.60 8.17 10.94
N GLU A 146 -6.29 9.46 10.86
CA GLU A 146 -7.22 10.54 11.21
C GLU A 146 -8.35 10.71 10.19
N GLU A 147 -8.16 10.24 8.96
CA GLU A 147 -9.20 10.23 7.93
C GLU A 147 -9.94 8.89 7.95
N TYR A 148 -9.22 7.77 7.92
CA TYR A 148 -9.79 6.43 7.79
C TYR A 148 -10.63 6.04 9.01
N TYR A 149 -10.15 6.30 10.23
CA TYR A 149 -10.82 5.94 11.47
C TYR A 149 -11.68 7.08 12.04
N HIS A 150 -11.92 8.15 11.28
CA HIS A 150 -12.75 9.25 11.75
C HIS A 150 -14.19 8.77 12.02
N ARG A 151 -14.65 8.91 13.26
CA ARG A 151 -15.93 8.34 13.75
C ARG A 151 -17.15 8.67 12.89
N PHE A 152 -17.19 9.87 12.31
CA PHE A 152 -18.36 10.36 11.55
C PHE A 152 -18.12 10.50 10.05
N GLY A 153 -16.86 10.34 9.61
CA GLY A 153 -16.45 10.76 8.26
C GLY A 153 -15.41 9.85 7.62
N GLY A 154 -15.05 8.75 8.28
CA GLY A 154 -14.01 7.86 7.81
C GLY A 154 -14.49 6.84 6.79
N PHE A 155 -13.69 5.79 6.63
CA PHE A 155 -13.97 4.69 5.71
C PHE A 155 -15.00 3.77 6.35
N ALA A 156 -16.26 4.20 6.33
CA ALA A 156 -17.34 3.61 7.07
C ALA A 156 -18.35 2.89 6.16
N ASN A 157 -19.16 2.04 6.78
CA ASN A 157 -20.30 1.44 6.11
C ASN A 157 -21.33 2.50 5.67
N GLU A 158 -22.23 2.13 4.75
CA GLU A 158 -23.28 2.98 4.15
C GLU A 158 -22.75 4.29 3.56
N THR A 159 -21.55 4.27 2.98
CA THR A 159 -20.83 5.50 2.58
C THR A 159 -20.44 5.47 1.10
N PRO A 160 -20.80 6.51 0.32
CA PRO A 160 -20.30 6.70 -1.03
C PRO A 160 -18.80 7.04 -1.03
N MET A 161 -18.06 6.30 -1.84
CA MET A 161 -16.61 6.40 -1.96
C MET A 161 -16.21 6.60 -3.42
N LEU A 162 -15.09 7.28 -3.61
CA LEU A 162 -14.43 7.46 -4.90
C LEU A 162 -13.09 6.75 -4.84
N GLY A 163 -12.82 5.88 -5.80
CA GLY A 163 -11.51 5.32 -6.06
C GLY A 163 -10.89 5.88 -7.34
N VAL A 164 -9.59 6.11 -7.34
CA VAL A 164 -8.79 6.33 -8.55
C VAL A 164 -7.72 5.27 -8.61
N GLU A 165 -7.61 4.61 -9.75
CA GLU A 165 -6.68 3.52 -10.00
C GLU A 165 -5.83 3.80 -11.25
N GLU A 166 -4.57 3.39 -11.20
CA GLU A 166 -3.64 3.50 -12.32
C GLU A 166 -2.46 2.55 -12.22
N ILE A 167 -1.78 2.34 -13.35
CA ILE A 167 -0.50 1.64 -13.41
C ILE A 167 0.61 2.62 -13.03
N SER A 168 1.24 2.40 -11.88
CA SER A 168 2.32 3.25 -11.38
C SER A 168 3.71 2.78 -11.81
N GLU A 169 3.87 1.47 -12.07
CA GLU A 169 5.15 0.89 -12.44
C GLU A 169 4.99 -0.37 -13.31
N VAL A 170 5.86 -0.51 -14.32
CA VAL A 170 5.99 -1.74 -15.11
C VAL A 170 7.47 -2.12 -15.17
N LYS A 171 7.78 -3.38 -14.82
CA LYS A 171 9.14 -3.92 -14.72
C LYS A 171 9.24 -5.27 -15.44
N LEU A 172 10.25 -5.42 -16.28
CA LEU A 172 10.64 -6.70 -16.86
C LEU A 172 11.65 -7.37 -15.92
N HIS A 173 11.48 -8.67 -15.67
CA HIS A 173 12.43 -9.48 -14.93
C HIS A 173 12.65 -10.82 -15.62
N GLY A 174 13.90 -11.27 -15.71
CA GLY A 174 14.27 -12.46 -16.48
C GLY A 174 14.32 -12.19 -17.99
N GLU A 175 14.62 -13.22 -18.76
CA GLU A 175 14.84 -13.17 -20.21
C GLU A 175 14.24 -14.40 -20.88
N GLY A 176 14.09 -14.37 -22.21
CA GLY A 176 13.56 -15.50 -22.98
C GLY A 176 12.19 -15.95 -22.47
N ASP A 177 12.03 -17.25 -22.24
CA ASP A 177 10.78 -17.85 -21.76
C ASP A 177 10.55 -17.69 -20.25
N ASP A 178 11.61 -17.43 -19.48
CA ASP A 178 11.54 -17.17 -18.04
C ASP A 178 11.25 -15.72 -17.69
N ALA A 179 11.18 -14.84 -18.70
CA ALA A 179 10.85 -13.45 -18.54
C ALA A 179 9.44 -13.29 -17.91
N LYS A 180 9.26 -12.21 -17.15
CA LYS A 180 8.04 -11.87 -16.41
C LYS A 180 7.85 -10.37 -16.42
N ILE A 181 6.61 -9.91 -16.55
CA ILE A 181 6.28 -8.49 -16.42
C ILE A 181 5.56 -8.27 -15.09
N PHE A 182 6.19 -7.51 -14.19
CA PHE A 182 5.56 -7.02 -12.99
C PHE A 182 4.86 -5.70 -13.27
N VAL A 183 3.58 -5.62 -12.95
CA VAL A 183 2.75 -4.43 -13.09
C VAL A 183 2.29 -4.03 -11.70
N THR A 184 2.72 -2.86 -11.24
CA THR A 184 2.27 -2.27 -9.99
C THR A 184 1.14 -1.30 -10.28
N ILE A 185 0.04 -1.49 -9.56
CA ILE A 185 -1.17 -0.68 -9.62
C ILE A 185 -1.24 0.10 -8.31
N GLU A 186 -1.46 1.41 -8.40
CA GLU A 186 -1.78 2.26 -7.25
C GLU A 186 -3.25 2.64 -7.27
N ARG A 187 -3.91 2.55 -6.11
CA ARG A 187 -5.32 2.86 -5.92
C ARG A 187 -5.48 3.75 -4.72
N HIS A 188 -6.29 4.78 -4.84
CA HIS A 188 -6.50 5.79 -3.80
C HIS A 188 -8.00 5.97 -3.58
N PHE A 189 -8.44 5.89 -2.33
CA PHE A 189 -9.85 5.94 -1.98
C PHE A 189 -10.16 7.05 -1.00
N VAL A 190 -11.23 7.78 -1.29
CA VAL A 190 -11.70 8.92 -0.51
C VAL A 190 -13.22 8.89 -0.41
N ARG A 191 -13.75 9.39 0.71
CA ARG A 191 -15.19 9.62 0.86
C ARG A 191 -15.66 10.69 -0.11
N GLN A 192 -16.71 10.39 -0.88
CA GLN A 192 -17.19 11.28 -1.95
C GLN A 192 -17.51 12.69 -1.42
N ALA A 193 -18.25 12.75 -0.30
CA ALA A 193 -18.65 14.02 0.31
C ALA A 193 -17.46 14.89 0.77
N THR A 194 -16.33 14.29 1.15
CA THR A 194 -15.11 15.05 1.51
C THR A 194 -14.55 15.80 0.30
N VAL A 195 -14.57 15.17 -0.88
CA VAL A 195 -14.10 15.79 -2.12
C VAL A 195 -15.10 16.84 -2.60
N GLU A 196 -16.40 16.55 -2.52
CA GLU A 196 -17.49 17.47 -2.88
C GLU A 196 -17.42 18.77 -2.10
N GLU A 197 -17.30 18.69 -0.77
CA GLU A 197 -17.21 19.87 0.09
C GLU A 197 -16.05 20.78 -0.32
N ARG A 198 -14.86 20.20 -0.55
CA ARG A 198 -13.67 20.96 -0.98
C ARG A 198 -13.79 21.49 -2.40
N TYR A 199 -14.39 20.73 -3.31
CA TYR A 199 -14.65 21.17 -4.68
C TYR A 199 -15.59 22.36 -4.71
N PHE A 200 -16.73 22.29 -4.00
CA PHE A 200 -17.71 23.38 -3.95
C PHE A 200 -17.19 24.61 -3.19
N ALA A 201 -16.40 24.43 -2.13
CA ALA A 201 -15.73 25.54 -1.46
C ALA A 201 -14.78 26.30 -2.41
N LYS A 202 -14.15 25.61 -3.36
CA LYS A 202 -13.24 26.21 -4.34
C LYS A 202 -13.95 26.81 -5.56
N HIS A 203 -15.02 26.17 -6.04
CA HIS A 203 -15.63 26.49 -7.33
C HIS A 203 -17.05 27.10 -7.25
N GLY A 204 -17.64 27.21 -6.07
CA GLY A 204 -18.96 27.81 -5.85
C GLY A 204 -20.16 27.00 -6.41
N LEU A 205 -21.32 27.64 -6.51
CA LEU A 205 -22.61 27.04 -6.91
C LEU A 205 -22.67 26.58 -8.39
N LEU A 206 -21.80 27.11 -9.26
CA LEU A 206 -21.69 26.75 -10.68
C LEU A 206 -21.25 25.28 -10.90
N GLY A 207 -20.75 24.60 -9.86
CA GLY A 207 -20.32 23.19 -9.92
C GLY A 207 -21.42 22.13 -9.73
N ARG A 208 -22.69 22.50 -9.50
CA ARG A 208 -23.79 21.57 -9.12
C ARG A 208 -24.53 20.88 -10.27
N THR A 209 -24.11 21.08 -11.52
CA THR A 209 -24.75 20.49 -12.70
C THR A 209 -24.47 18.97 -12.81
N HIS A 210 -25.13 18.23 -13.71
CA HIS A 210 -24.93 16.78 -13.91
C HIS A 210 -23.47 16.38 -14.25
N THR A 211 -22.63 17.34 -14.67
CA THR A 211 -21.17 17.23 -14.80
C THR A 211 -20.41 17.23 -13.46
N ALA A 212 -21.09 17.41 -12.32
CA ALA A 212 -20.47 17.44 -11.00
C ALA A 212 -19.69 16.16 -10.69
N ARG A 213 -20.25 14.98 -10.95
CA ARG A 213 -19.60 13.71 -10.59
C ARG A 213 -18.27 13.50 -11.31
N SER A 214 -18.22 13.73 -12.62
CA SER A 214 -16.97 13.64 -13.39
C SER A 214 -15.97 14.72 -12.97
N ASN A 215 -16.45 15.92 -12.66
CA ASN A 215 -15.61 17.00 -12.14
C ASN A 215 -15.03 16.70 -10.75
N ILE A 216 -15.81 16.06 -9.87
CA ILE A 216 -15.36 15.65 -8.53
C ILE A 216 -14.28 14.57 -8.65
N PHE A 217 -14.50 13.55 -9.50
CA PHE A 217 -13.47 12.54 -9.80
C PHE A 217 -12.20 13.16 -10.37
N LYS A 218 -12.36 14.04 -11.37
CA LYS A 218 -11.24 14.75 -11.98
C LYS A 218 -10.50 15.62 -10.97
N TYR A 219 -11.21 16.34 -10.10
CA TYR A 219 -10.62 17.15 -9.06
C TYR A 219 -9.75 16.32 -8.12
N PHE A 220 -10.24 15.17 -7.68
CA PHE A 220 -9.45 14.25 -6.85
C PHE A 220 -8.25 13.67 -7.62
N ALA A 221 -8.43 13.26 -8.87
CA ALA A 221 -7.33 12.76 -9.71
C ALA A 221 -6.26 13.84 -9.97
N ASP A 222 -6.67 15.08 -10.21
CA ASP A 222 -5.76 16.21 -10.43
C ASP A 222 -4.91 16.50 -9.17
N GLN A 223 -5.45 16.27 -7.96
CA GLN A 223 -4.66 16.32 -6.73
C GLN A 223 -3.57 15.23 -6.70
N LEU A 224 -3.91 13.99 -7.06
CA LEU A 224 -2.95 12.87 -7.09
C LEU A 224 -1.85 13.08 -8.16
N LEU A 225 -2.22 13.67 -9.30
CA LEU A 225 -1.28 14.06 -10.35
C LEU A 225 -0.38 15.20 -9.87
N ALA A 226 -0.94 16.22 -9.21
CA ALA A 226 -0.17 17.31 -8.63
C ALA A 226 0.85 16.78 -7.60
N ASP A 227 0.46 15.86 -6.71
CA ASP A 227 1.39 15.24 -5.77
C ASP A 227 2.55 14.53 -6.48
N ARG A 228 2.26 13.80 -7.57
CA ARG A 228 3.29 13.15 -8.39
C ARG A 228 4.27 14.17 -9.00
N VAL A 229 3.76 15.21 -9.66
CA VAL A 229 4.59 16.24 -10.31
C VAL A 229 5.50 16.93 -9.30
N HIS A 230 4.98 17.20 -8.10
CA HIS A 230 5.74 17.82 -7.01
C HIS A 230 6.57 16.82 -6.18
N LYS A 231 6.67 15.55 -6.60
CA LYS A 231 7.40 14.47 -5.90
C LYS A 231 6.98 14.32 -4.42
N ARG A 232 5.71 14.55 -4.12
CA ARG A 232 5.09 14.34 -2.80
C ARG A 232 4.56 12.91 -2.69
N GLU A 233 4.26 12.49 -1.47
CA GLU A 233 3.45 11.28 -1.30
C GLU A 233 2.07 11.51 -1.90
N ARG A 234 1.67 10.61 -2.80
CA ARG A 234 0.46 10.71 -3.60
C ARG A 234 -0.75 10.33 -2.79
N TRP A 235 -1.16 11.21 -1.91
CA TRP A 235 -2.37 10.97 -1.13
C TRP A 235 -3.53 11.78 -1.67
N GLY A 236 -3.28 13.00 -2.14
CA GLY A 236 -4.33 14.01 -2.26
C GLY A 236 -5.17 14.01 -0.97
N GLU A 237 -6.45 13.74 -1.15
CA GLU A 237 -7.47 13.61 -0.11
C GLU A 237 -7.76 12.16 0.34
N ALA A 238 -7.03 11.16 -0.16
CA ALA A 238 -7.30 9.76 0.10
C ALA A 238 -7.18 9.40 1.59
N ALA A 239 -8.14 8.61 2.09
CA ALA A 239 -8.10 8.00 3.41
C ALA A 239 -7.38 6.64 3.38
N LEU A 240 -7.42 5.94 2.23
CA LEU A 240 -6.75 4.67 2.00
C LEU A 240 -5.98 4.71 0.68
N GLN A 241 -4.73 4.24 0.71
CA GLN A 241 -3.93 3.92 -0.46
C GLN A 241 -3.68 2.42 -0.50
N GLU A 242 -3.93 1.81 -1.65
CA GLU A 242 -3.63 0.41 -1.94
C GLU A 242 -2.62 0.35 -3.09
N GLN A 243 -1.64 -0.54 -2.95
CA GLN A 243 -0.74 -0.94 -4.02
C GLN A 243 -0.95 -2.43 -4.28
N ARG A 244 -1.16 -2.80 -5.55
CA ARG A 244 -1.21 -4.21 -5.99
C ARG A 244 -0.04 -4.46 -6.92
N THR A 245 0.64 -5.59 -6.75
CA THR A 245 1.67 -6.02 -7.69
C THR A 245 1.19 -7.30 -8.37
N LEU A 246 0.87 -7.18 -9.65
CA LEU A 246 0.57 -8.30 -10.52
C LEU A 246 1.85 -8.76 -11.22
N VAL A 247 1.93 -10.04 -11.51
CA VAL A 247 2.95 -10.60 -12.39
C VAL A 247 2.27 -11.28 -13.56
N PHE A 248 2.72 -10.93 -14.76
CA PHE A 248 2.28 -11.54 -15.99
C PHE A 248 3.38 -12.44 -16.55
N LEU A 249 2.97 -13.65 -16.90
CA LEU A 249 3.83 -14.73 -17.38
C LEU A 249 3.39 -15.11 -18.79
N LYS A 250 4.33 -15.63 -19.56
CA LYS A 250 4.01 -16.31 -20.81
C LYS A 250 3.21 -17.59 -20.53
N LYS A 251 2.52 -18.08 -21.56
CA LYS A 251 1.84 -19.38 -21.53
C LYS A 251 2.79 -20.48 -21.07
N HIS A 252 2.29 -21.46 -20.31
CA HIS A 252 3.10 -22.63 -19.98
C HIS A 252 3.36 -23.46 -21.25
N ASN A 253 4.64 -23.70 -21.56
CA ASN A 253 5.03 -24.61 -22.63
C ASN A 253 4.79 -26.09 -22.24
N ASN A 254 4.89 -26.43 -20.95
CA ASN A 254 4.61 -27.77 -20.43
C ASN A 254 3.92 -27.71 -19.05
N PRO A 255 2.57 -27.69 -18.99
CA PRO A 255 1.83 -27.53 -17.73
C PRO A 255 1.97 -28.75 -16.80
N GLN A 256 2.21 -29.95 -17.32
CA GLN A 256 2.27 -31.18 -16.50
C GLN A 256 3.49 -31.20 -15.56
N ILE A 257 4.64 -30.70 -16.00
CA ILE A 257 5.87 -30.65 -15.18
C ILE A 257 5.66 -29.78 -13.92
N SER A 258 4.91 -28.70 -14.04
CA SER A 258 4.68 -27.76 -12.93
C SER A 258 3.78 -28.35 -11.84
N GLN A 259 2.94 -29.33 -12.17
CA GLN A 259 2.07 -30.00 -11.21
C GLN A 259 2.84 -30.97 -10.30
N THR A 260 3.90 -31.59 -10.81
CA THR A 260 4.68 -32.61 -10.09
C THR A 260 5.79 -32.03 -9.21
N LEU A 261 6.17 -30.77 -9.43
CA LEU A 261 7.24 -30.13 -8.66
C LEU A 261 6.74 -29.74 -7.26
N PRO A 262 7.50 -30.05 -6.19
CA PRO A 262 7.13 -29.66 -4.84
C PRO A 262 7.12 -28.13 -4.73
N THR A 263 6.09 -27.60 -4.06
CA THR A 263 6.00 -26.16 -3.80
C THR A 263 7.13 -25.74 -2.87
N LYS A 264 7.93 -24.76 -3.31
CA LYS A 264 9.01 -24.20 -2.52
C LYS A 264 8.45 -23.14 -1.57
N TYR A 265 8.50 -23.42 -0.28
CA TYR A 265 8.14 -22.49 0.78
C TYR A 265 9.39 -21.90 1.43
N LEU A 266 9.26 -20.72 2.05
CA LEU A 266 10.34 -20.16 2.89
C LEU A 266 10.22 -20.64 4.34
N SER A 267 11.29 -20.51 5.11
CA SER A 267 11.24 -20.70 6.55
C SER A 267 10.39 -19.61 7.24
N PRO A 268 9.60 -19.97 8.27
CA PRO A 268 8.92 -19.00 9.12
C PRO A 268 9.88 -17.96 9.72
N PRO A 269 9.42 -16.71 9.93
CA PRO A 269 10.26 -15.66 10.51
C PRO A 269 10.63 -15.97 11.97
N ASN A 270 9.71 -16.57 12.74
CA ASN A 270 9.88 -16.98 14.12
C ASN A 270 9.36 -18.41 14.31
N SER A 271 9.98 -19.16 15.23
CA SER A 271 9.54 -20.50 15.62
C SER A 271 8.26 -20.49 16.47
N GLU A 272 8.06 -19.42 17.24
CA GLU A 272 6.87 -19.17 18.06
C GLU A 272 6.03 -18.05 17.44
N CYS A 273 4.71 -18.17 17.57
CA CYS A 273 3.75 -17.17 17.10
C CYS A 273 2.88 -16.71 18.27
N ASP A 274 2.66 -15.40 18.39
CA ASP A 274 1.77 -14.80 19.40
C ASP A 274 0.32 -15.24 19.17
N PHE A 275 -0.06 -15.43 17.91
CA PHE A 275 -1.35 -15.98 17.53
C PHE A 275 -1.23 -16.86 16.28
N SER A 276 -2.13 -17.84 16.16
CA SER A 276 -2.32 -18.54 14.89
C SER A 276 -3.75 -19.04 14.71
N GLN A 277 -4.16 -19.18 13.46
CA GLN A 277 -5.46 -19.71 13.07
C GLN A 277 -5.30 -20.67 11.88
N VAL A 278 -5.80 -21.89 12.03
CA VAL A 278 -5.85 -22.87 10.94
C VAL A 278 -7.07 -22.60 10.06
N VAL A 279 -6.88 -22.68 8.75
CA VAL A 279 -7.93 -22.50 7.75
C VAL A 279 -7.84 -23.61 6.71
N HIS A 280 -9.00 -24.10 6.27
CA HIS A 280 -9.14 -25.07 5.18
C HIS A 280 -9.97 -24.44 4.06
N PRO A 281 -9.33 -23.78 3.07
CA PRO A 281 -10.03 -23.27 1.91
C PRO A 281 -10.71 -24.42 1.16
N ASN A 282 -11.94 -24.20 0.72
CA ASN A 282 -12.68 -25.15 -0.10
C ASN A 282 -13.29 -24.44 -1.31
N ARG A 283 -13.84 -25.21 -2.24
CA ARG A 283 -14.40 -24.67 -3.49
C ARG A 283 -15.52 -23.66 -3.24
N THR A 284 -16.35 -23.87 -2.22
CA THR A 284 -17.45 -22.96 -1.87
C THR A 284 -16.94 -21.61 -1.40
N LEU A 285 -15.88 -21.58 -0.57
CA LEU A 285 -15.21 -20.35 -0.16
C LEU A 285 -14.66 -19.60 -1.38
N LEU A 286 -13.92 -20.30 -2.25
CA LEU A 286 -13.31 -19.68 -3.43
C LEU A 286 -14.37 -19.11 -4.38
N PHE A 287 -15.44 -19.86 -4.64
CA PHE A 287 -16.56 -19.41 -5.46
C PHE A 287 -17.26 -18.18 -4.86
N ARG A 288 -17.61 -18.20 -3.57
CA ARG A 288 -18.25 -17.06 -2.88
C ARG A 288 -17.37 -15.82 -2.91
N PHE A 289 -16.06 -15.98 -2.69
CA PHE A 289 -15.13 -14.86 -2.77
C PHE A 289 -14.97 -14.32 -4.19
N SER A 290 -14.94 -15.18 -5.21
CA SER A 290 -14.98 -14.78 -6.62
C SER A 290 -16.25 -13.99 -6.95
N ALA A 291 -17.43 -14.44 -6.49
CA ALA A 291 -18.68 -13.70 -6.66
C ALA A 291 -18.65 -12.33 -5.94
N LEU A 292 -18.16 -12.30 -4.69
CA LEU A 292 -18.02 -11.08 -3.90
C LEU A 292 -17.04 -10.06 -4.51
N THR A 293 -16.05 -10.52 -5.26
CA THR A 293 -15.04 -9.65 -5.88
C THR A 293 -15.32 -9.40 -7.36
N PHE A 294 -16.42 -9.94 -7.90
CA PHE A 294 -16.73 -9.93 -9.33
C PHE A 294 -15.56 -10.45 -10.19
N ASN A 295 -14.92 -11.51 -9.70
CA ASN A 295 -13.69 -12.07 -10.27
C ASN A 295 -13.97 -13.44 -10.92
N ALA A 296 -14.01 -13.45 -12.25
CA ALA A 296 -14.26 -14.63 -13.08
C ALA A 296 -12.99 -15.40 -13.47
N HIS A 297 -11.83 -15.10 -12.85
CA HIS A 297 -10.57 -15.75 -13.21
C HIS A 297 -10.61 -17.25 -12.94
N ARG A 298 -10.44 -18.04 -14.01
CA ARG A 298 -10.71 -19.47 -14.07
C ARG A 298 -9.83 -20.30 -13.13
N ILE A 299 -8.64 -19.85 -12.78
CA ILE A 299 -7.78 -20.56 -11.82
C ILE A 299 -8.40 -20.72 -10.42
N HIS A 300 -9.47 -19.98 -10.11
CA HIS A 300 -10.20 -20.05 -8.84
C HIS A 300 -11.52 -20.84 -8.94
N LEU A 301 -11.97 -21.19 -10.14
CA LEU A 301 -13.33 -21.67 -10.41
C LEU A 301 -13.35 -22.99 -11.20
N ASP A 302 -12.43 -23.15 -12.14
CA ASP A 302 -12.37 -24.25 -13.10
C ASP A 302 -11.13 -25.12 -12.84
N PRO A 303 -11.30 -26.30 -12.19
CA PRO A 303 -10.18 -27.18 -11.86
C PRO A 303 -9.47 -27.74 -13.09
N ASP A 304 -10.16 -27.88 -14.22
CA ASP A 304 -9.58 -28.42 -15.44
C ASP A 304 -8.75 -27.37 -16.16
N TYR A 305 -9.19 -26.11 -16.15
CA TYR A 305 -8.37 -24.99 -16.61
C TYR A 305 -7.12 -24.83 -15.74
N ALA A 306 -7.28 -24.78 -14.42
CA ALA A 306 -6.17 -24.62 -13.49
C ALA A 306 -5.09 -25.69 -13.70
N ARG A 307 -5.50 -26.97 -13.86
CA ARG A 307 -4.59 -28.08 -14.11
C ARG A 307 -4.04 -28.07 -15.52
N ASN A 308 -4.90 -28.16 -16.52
CA ASN A 308 -4.49 -28.54 -17.87
C ASN A 308 -3.98 -27.35 -18.70
N VAL A 309 -4.32 -26.12 -18.31
CA VAL A 309 -3.89 -24.90 -19.03
C VAL A 309 -2.81 -24.14 -18.25
N GLU A 310 -3.01 -23.93 -16.95
CA GLU A 310 -2.12 -23.13 -16.11
C GLU A 310 -1.06 -23.95 -15.34
N GLY A 311 -1.17 -25.28 -15.34
CA GLY A 311 -0.20 -26.17 -14.68
C GLY A 311 -0.28 -26.17 -13.15
N HIS A 312 -1.38 -25.70 -12.58
CA HIS A 312 -1.63 -25.72 -11.13
C HIS A 312 -2.27 -27.05 -10.72
N ARG A 313 -1.78 -27.70 -9.66
CA ARG A 313 -2.30 -29.02 -9.23
C ARG A 313 -3.77 -29.01 -8.79
N ASN A 314 -4.28 -27.86 -8.33
CA ASN A 314 -5.68 -27.64 -7.99
C ASN A 314 -6.03 -26.16 -8.18
N LEU A 315 -7.27 -25.77 -7.88
CA LEU A 315 -7.70 -24.37 -7.79
C LEU A 315 -6.79 -23.59 -6.84
N LEU A 316 -6.43 -22.37 -7.22
CA LEU A 316 -5.64 -21.47 -6.39
C LEU A 316 -6.52 -20.65 -5.45
N VAL A 317 -6.03 -20.43 -4.24
CA VAL A 317 -6.58 -19.42 -3.33
C VAL A 317 -6.21 -18.04 -3.86
N HIS A 318 -7.16 -17.10 -3.88
CA HIS A 318 -6.91 -15.75 -4.38
C HIS A 318 -5.84 -15.04 -3.54
N GLY A 319 -4.96 -14.27 -4.18
CA GLY A 319 -4.09 -13.31 -3.50
C GLY A 319 -4.86 -12.36 -2.56
N PRO A 320 -5.93 -11.68 -3.03
CA PRO A 320 -6.73 -10.82 -2.16
C PRO A 320 -7.45 -11.59 -1.04
N LEU A 321 -7.92 -12.82 -1.27
CA LEU A 321 -8.51 -13.65 -0.20
C LEU A 321 -7.47 -13.96 0.88
N SER A 322 -6.24 -14.28 0.49
CA SER A 322 -5.14 -14.53 1.43
C SER A 322 -4.87 -13.30 2.30
N LEU A 323 -4.88 -12.10 1.70
CA LEU A 323 -4.72 -10.85 2.43
C LEU A 323 -5.92 -10.55 3.34
N THR A 324 -7.15 -10.74 2.86
CA THR A 324 -8.38 -10.57 3.65
C THR A 324 -8.35 -11.48 4.87
N LEU A 325 -8.03 -12.76 4.72
CA LEU A 325 -7.94 -13.71 5.83
C LEU A 325 -6.85 -13.33 6.84
N LEU A 326 -5.67 -12.95 6.34
CA LEU A 326 -4.57 -12.51 7.20
C LEU A 326 -4.95 -11.29 8.03
N LEU A 327 -5.57 -10.29 7.40
CA LEU A 327 -6.03 -9.08 8.09
C LEU A 327 -7.24 -9.35 8.99
N GLN A 328 -8.14 -10.26 8.63
CA GLN A 328 -9.27 -10.65 9.47
C GLN A 328 -8.80 -11.21 10.82
N VAL A 329 -7.91 -12.21 10.76
CA VAL A 329 -7.35 -12.84 11.95
C VAL A 329 -6.52 -11.84 12.75
N PHE A 330 -5.71 -11.01 12.09
CA PHE A 330 -4.91 -10.00 12.77
C PHE A 330 -5.76 -8.91 13.45
N ASN A 331 -6.81 -8.43 12.80
CA ASN A 331 -7.72 -7.43 13.39
C ASN A 331 -8.45 -7.99 14.61
N ALA A 332 -8.87 -9.27 14.58
CA ALA A 332 -9.48 -9.92 15.72
C ALA A 332 -8.49 -10.04 16.90
N TYR A 333 -7.27 -10.54 16.64
CA TYR A 333 -6.20 -10.59 17.62
C TYR A 333 -5.92 -9.20 18.22
N LEU A 334 -5.76 -8.18 17.37
CA LEU A 334 -5.46 -6.83 17.82
C LEU A 334 -6.59 -6.24 18.69
N ALA A 335 -7.85 -6.47 18.32
CA ALA A 335 -8.99 -6.00 19.08
C ALA A 335 -9.03 -6.63 20.48
N GLU A 336 -8.82 -7.93 20.59
CA GLU A 336 -8.80 -8.67 21.86
C GLU A 336 -7.60 -8.28 22.73
N HIS A 337 -6.40 -8.18 22.16
CA HIS A 337 -5.17 -7.97 22.92
C HIS A 337 -4.88 -6.50 23.27
N THR A 338 -5.66 -5.57 22.70
CA THR A 338 -5.49 -4.14 22.97
C THR A 338 -6.79 -3.47 23.40
N ASP A 339 -7.84 -4.23 23.73
CA ASP A 339 -9.17 -3.70 24.06
C ASP A 339 -9.70 -2.71 23.00
N GLY A 340 -9.40 -2.97 21.73
CA GLY A 340 -9.74 -2.10 20.60
C GLY A 340 -8.99 -0.75 20.56
N VAL A 341 -7.98 -0.54 21.41
CA VAL A 341 -7.19 0.70 21.47
C VAL A 341 -6.28 0.85 20.27
N GLN A 342 -5.74 -0.24 19.71
CA GLN A 342 -4.89 -0.17 18.52
C GLN A 342 -5.64 -0.50 17.23
N ALA A 343 -5.14 0.03 16.11
CA ALA A 343 -5.67 -0.21 14.77
C ALA A 343 -4.56 -0.34 13.73
N VAL A 344 -4.84 -1.03 12.63
CA VAL A 344 -3.91 -1.18 11.50
C VAL A 344 -3.72 0.15 10.78
N VAL A 345 -2.47 0.54 10.53
CA VAL A 345 -2.12 1.73 9.72
C VAL A 345 -1.58 1.33 8.36
N SER A 346 -0.79 0.26 8.32
CA SER A 346 -0.30 -0.25 7.05
C SER A 346 0.02 -1.73 7.11
N ILE A 347 0.01 -2.34 5.93
CA ILE A 347 0.58 -3.65 5.69
C ILE A 347 1.36 -3.62 4.39
N GLU A 348 2.54 -4.23 4.36
CA GLU A 348 3.24 -4.63 3.14
C GLU A 348 3.29 -6.15 3.11
N TYR A 349 2.93 -6.79 2.00
CA TYR A 349 2.84 -8.24 1.90
C TYR A 349 3.29 -8.78 0.54
N ARG A 350 3.67 -10.07 0.52
CA ARG A 350 4.07 -10.80 -0.67
C ARG A 350 3.52 -12.22 -0.65
N ASN A 351 3.04 -12.66 -1.80
CA ASN A 351 2.69 -14.05 -2.08
C ASN A 351 3.92 -14.73 -2.68
N ILE A 352 4.50 -15.65 -1.92
CA ILE A 352 5.76 -16.31 -2.24
C ILE A 352 5.51 -17.66 -2.93
N ALA A 353 4.49 -18.38 -2.47
CA ALA A 353 4.14 -19.70 -2.97
C ALA A 353 2.62 -19.81 -3.13
N PRO A 354 2.13 -20.63 -4.09
CA PRO A 354 0.71 -20.88 -4.25
C PRO A 354 0.11 -21.58 -3.03
N LEU A 355 -1.10 -21.15 -2.68
CA LEU A 355 -2.01 -21.82 -1.75
C LEU A 355 -3.13 -22.45 -2.56
N TYR A 356 -3.52 -23.68 -2.23
CA TYR A 356 -4.47 -24.46 -3.01
C TYR A 356 -5.76 -24.73 -2.25
N CYS A 357 -6.84 -24.91 -3.02
CA CYS A 357 -8.10 -25.44 -2.51
C CYS A 357 -7.90 -26.82 -1.88
N ASP A 358 -8.63 -27.07 -0.79
CA ASP A 358 -8.67 -28.30 0.00
C ASP A 358 -7.35 -28.66 0.70
N GLU A 359 -6.36 -27.76 0.68
CA GLU A 359 -5.12 -27.89 1.46
C GLU A 359 -5.20 -27.04 2.74
N ARG A 360 -4.72 -27.60 3.85
CA ARG A 360 -4.60 -26.88 5.12
C ARG A 360 -3.61 -25.73 4.98
N MET A 361 -3.97 -24.56 5.50
CA MET A 361 -3.04 -23.46 5.73
C MET A 361 -3.17 -22.91 7.15
N ARG A 362 -2.12 -22.24 7.64
CA ARG A 362 -2.09 -21.66 8.99
C ARG A 362 -1.68 -20.19 8.92
N ILE A 363 -2.56 -19.31 9.38
CA ILE A 363 -2.31 -17.88 9.49
C ILE A 363 -1.64 -17.63 10.82
N CYS A 364 -0.52 -16.93 10.83
CA CYS A 364 0.31 -16.71 12.01
C CYS A 364 0.72 -15.24 12.11
N GLY A 365 1.04 -14.79 13.32
CA GLY A 365 1.71 -13.52 13.50
C GLY A 365 2.43 -13.41 14.83
N SER A 366 3.40 -12.50 14.88
CA SER A 366 4.17 -12.21 16.09
C SER A 366 4.58 -10.74 16.13
N ARG A 367 4.57 -10.16 17.34
CA ARG A 367 5.01 -8.79 17.59
C ARG A 367 6.51 -8.68 17.40
N LYS A 368 6.93 -7.90 16.41
CA LYS A 368 8.34 -7.63 16.14
C LYS A 368 8.91 -6.61 17.13
N LYS A 369 8.17 -5.52 17.39
CA LYS A 369 8.56 -4.46 18.33
C LYS A 369 7.41 -3.51 18.64
N THR A 370 7.46 -2.90 19.82
CA THR A 370 6.59 -1.77 20.19
C THR A 370 7.21 -0.46 19.68
N VAL A 371 6.36 0.48 19.25
CA VAL A 371 6.74 1.84 18.85
C VAL A 371 5.92 2.85 19.66
N LEU A 372 6.35 4.11 19.69
CA LEU A 372 5.74 5.14 20.57
C LEU A 372 4.21 5.22 20.47
N ASN A 373 3.66 5.04 19.26
CA ASN A 373 2.23 5.17 19.01
C ASN A 373 1.60 3.85 18.56
N GLY A 374 2.14 2.67 18.88
CA GLY A 374 1.59 1.38 18.44
C GLY A 374 2.62 0.25 18.44
N ALA A 375 2.53 -0.68 17.49
CA ALA A 375 3.47 -1.78 17.35
C ALA A 375 3.68 -2.20 15.88
N VAL A 376 4.76 -2.94 15.64
CA VAL A 376 5.07 -3.59 14.37
C VAL A 376 4.97 -5.10 14.56
N TYR A 377 4.27 -5.77 13.64
CA TYR A 377 4.07 -7.21 13.65
C TYR A 377 4.59 -7.82 12.35
N ASP A 378 5.24 -8.98 12.45
CA ASP A 378 5.44 -9.87 11.31
C ASP A 378 4.23 -10.81 11.25
N VAL A 379 3.64 -10.98 10.07
CA VAL A 379 2.47 -11.84 9.83
C VAL A 379 2.74 -12.73 8.62
N TRP A 380 2.24 -13.96 8.64
CA TRP A 380 2.48 -14.91 7.55
C TRP A 380 1.38 -15.96 7.43
N ILE A 381 1.33 -16.64 6.29
CA ILE A 381 0.52 -17.84 6.06
C ILE A 381 1.46 -18.98 5.71
N GLU A 382 1.35 -20.07 6.45
CA GLU A 382 2.04 -21.33 6.19
C GLU A 382 1.19 -22.22 5.28
N GLY A 383 1.85 -22.87 4.33
CA GLY A 383 1.26 -23.96 3.54
C GLY A 383 1.15 -25.26 4.34
N PRO A 384 0.72 -26.36 3.71
CA PRO A 384 0.47 -27.64 4.38
C PRO A 384 1.73 -28.26 5.01
N THR A 385 2.93 -27.89 4.55
CA THR A 385 4.21 -28.38 5.07
C THR A 385 4.84 -27.46 6.14
N GLY A 386 4.11 -26.44 6.61
CA GLY A 386 4.57 -25.49 7.63
C GLY A 386 5.49 -24.37 7.11
N GLY A 387 5.88 -24.41 5.83
CA GLY A 387 6.65 -23.34 5.21
C GLY A 387 5.79 -22.15 4.80
N VAL A 388 6.38 -20.96 4.75
CA VAL A 388 5.71 -19.68 4.44
C VAL A 388 5.35 -19.57 2.96
N ALA A 389 4.05 -19.37 2.70
CA ALA A 389 3.47 -19.10 1.40
C ALA A 389 3.15 -17.62 1.19
N VAL A 390 2.74 -16.92 2.26
CA VAL A 390 2.46 -15.47 2.25
C VAL A 390 3.17 -14.84 3.45
N ARG A 391 3.76 -13.67 3.28
CA ARG A 391 4.36 -12.91 4.39
C ARG A 391 3.97 -11.45 4.32
N GLY A 392 3.92 -10.79 5.46
CA GLY A 392 3.74 -9.34 5.54
C GLY A 392 4.26 -8.74 6.83
N THR A 393 4.31 -7.40 6.84
CA THR A 393 4.64 -6.60 8.01
C THR A 393 3.52 -5.61 8.24
N ILE A 394 2.94 -5.60 9.44
CA ILE A 394 1.86 -4.69 9.82
C ILE A 394 2.40 -3.63 10.77
N TYR A 395 2.04 -2.38 10.51
CA TYR A 395 2.20 -1.28 11.45
C TYR A 395 0.83 -0.92 12.02
N THR A 396 0.79 -0.72 13.32
CA THR A 396 -0.42 -0.31 14.04
C THR A 396 -0.24 1.07 14.67
N CYS A 397 -1.36 1.74 14.96
CA CYS A 397 -1.37 2.92 15.81
C CYS A 397 -2.37 2.80 16.95
N VAL A 398 -2.17 3.59 18.01
CA VAL A 398 -3.21 3.86 19.00
C VAL A 398 -4.30 4.73 18.36
N ARG A 399 -5.55 4.29 18.44
CA ARG A 399 -6.73 5.06 18.04
C ARG A 399 -6.85 6.25 18.99
N ARG A 400 -6.91 7.47 18.45
CA ARG A 400 -7.28 8.64 19.24
C ARG A 400 -8.78 8.58 19.52
N GLY A 401 -9.15 8.04 20.68
CA GLY A 401 -10.54 7.98 21.16
C GLY A 401 -10.61 7.91 22.69
N ASN A 402 -11.17 8.96 23.29
CA ASN A 402 -11.30 9.30 24.72
C ASN A 402 -9.96 9.43 25.51
N PRO A 403 -9.54 10.66 25.89
CA PRO A 403 -8.38 10.89 26.76
C PRO A 403 -8.39 10.04 28.04
N GLU A 404 -9.57 9.73 28.57
CA GLU A 404 -9.73 8.88 29.76
C GLU A 404 -9.18 7.47 29.55
N ALA A 405 -9.38 6.83 28.39
CA ALA A 405 -8.85 5.49 28.12
C ALA A 405 -7.31 5.49 28.02
N ILE A 406 -6.74 6.56 27.45
CA ILE A 406 -5.29 6.77 27.39
C ILE A 406 -4.73 7.03 28.80
N GLN A 407 -5.46 7.76 29.63
CA GLN A 407 -5.07 8.08 30.99
C GLN A 407 -5.15 6.86 31.91
N THR A 408 -6.17 6.00 31.75
CA THR A 408 -6.29 4.71 32.42
C THR A 408 -5.21 3.73 31.96
N ALA A 409 -4.87 3.67 30.67
CA ALA A 409 -3.79 2.82 30.16
C ALA A 409 -2.39 3.29 30.66
N ILE A 410 -2.19 4.60 30.82
CA ILE A 410 -0.94 5.17 31.36
C ILE A 410 -0.89 5.05 32.89
N GLN A 411 -2.01 5.23 33.60
CA GLN A 411 -2.10 5.13 35.06
C GLN A 411 -2.03 3.69 35.57
N ASN A 412 -2.57 2.73 34.81
CA ASN A 412 -2.62 1.32 35.25
C ASN A 412 -1.29 0.58 35.11
N GLY A 413 -0.24 1.20 34.56
CA GLY A 413 1.13 0.70 34.63
C GLY A 413 1.30 -0.79 34.32
N SER A 414 0.49 -1.36 33.41
CA SER A 414 0.44 -2.82 33.24
C SER A 414 1.72 -3.29 32.55
N PRO A 415 2.57 -4.09 33.22
CA PRO A 415 3.52 -4.90 32.50
C PRO A 415 2.70 -6.03 31.86
N PHE A 416 2.73 -6.11 30.53
CA PHE A 416 2.32 -7.30 29.80
C PHE A 416 2.92 -8.52 30.51
N LYS A 417 2.06 -9.35 31.12
CA LYS A 417 2.51 -10.58 31.80
C LYS A 417 3.09 -11.52 30.73
N THR A 418 4.40 -11.64 30.72
CA THR A 418 5.11 -12.82 30.21
C THR A 418 5.14 -13.83 31.34
N GLU A 419 4.33 -14.89 31.26
CA GLU A 419 4.52 -16.05 32.11
C GLU A 419 5.57 -16.96 31.46
N ASN A 420 6.74 -17.03 32.09
CA ASN A 420 7.58 -18.22 32.20
C ASN A 420 8.74 -17.90 33.15
N GLU A 421 8.72 -18.46 34.36
CA GLU A 421 9.78 -19.35 34.85
C GLU A 421 9.45 -19.89 36.25
N SER A 422 9.68 -21.20 36.38
CA SER A 422 9.53 -22.06 37.53
C SER A 422 10.54 -21.79 38.64
N THR A 423 10.16 -21.98 39.91
CA THR A 423 11.04 -22.62 40.89
C THR A 423 10.28 -23.25 42.06
N PHE A 424 10.82 -24.38 42.50
CA PHE A 424 10.39 -25.32 43.53
C PHE A 424 10.25 -24.72 44.94
N GLU A 425 9.31 -25.23 45.75
CA GLU A 425 9.62 -25.98 46.99
C GLU A 425 8.37 -26.43 47.80
N THR A 426 8.31 -27.77 47.99
CA THR A 426 7.91 -28.58 49.17
C THR A 426 6.61 -28.38 49.98
N GLU A 427 5.81 -29.46 49.95
CA GLU A 427 5.18 -30.22 51.06
C GLU A 427 4.29 -29.51 52.11
N ASN A 428 2.99 -29.88 52.17
CA ASN A 428 2.50 -30.99 53.02
C ASN A 428 0.96 -31.15 53.01
N LYS A 429 0.53 -32.41 52.76
CA LYS A 429 -0.58 -33.18 53.38
C LYS A 429 -2.05 -32.66 53.34
N SER A 430 -2.80 -33.17 52.35
CA SER A 430 -3.98 -34.10 52.40
C SER A 430 -5.06 -34.03 53.52
N PRO A 431 -6.26 -34.68 53.41
CA PRO A 431 -6.90 -35.35 52.25
C PRO A 431 -8.45 -35.12 52.12
N PHE A 432 -9.04 -35.80 51.12
CA PHE A 432 -10.46 -36.19 50.93
C PHE A 432 -11.40 -35.18 50.24
N LYS A 433 -12.26 -35.55 49.28
CA LYS A 433 -12.75 -36.86 48.80
C LYS A 433 -13.28 -36.72 47.36
N MET A 434 -13.04 -37.76 46.54
CA MET A 434 -13.68 -37.99 45.25
C MET A 434 -15.18 -38.25 45.40
N GLU A 435 -15.97 -37.80 44.44
CA GLU A 435 -17.05 -38.60 43.84
C GLU A 435 -17.44 -38.03 42.46
N SER A 436 -17.68 -38.95 41.53
CA SER A 436 -18.17 -38.76 40.16
C SER A 436 -19.25 -39.84 39.93
N PRO A 437 -19.85 -39.95 38.74
CA PRO A 437 -20.78 -39.04 38.08
C PRO A 437 -22.13 -39.74 37.79
N SER A 438 -23.18 -39.01 37.41
CA SER A 438 -24.34 -39.66 36.75
C SER A 438 -25.01 -38.79 35.69
N LYS A 439 -25.26 -39.47 34.55
CA LYS A 439 -26.14 -39.14 33.41
C LYS A 439 -27.57 -38.84 33.93
N THR A 440 -28.51 -38.20 33.22
CA THR A 440 -29.07 -38.48 31.89
C THR A 440 -30.16 -37.43 31.59
N GLU A 441 -30.37 -37.16 30.29
CA GLU A 441 -31.65 -36.85 29.62
C GLU A 441 -32.40 -35.50 29.80
N SER A 442 -32.81 -34.98 28.63
CA SER A 442 -33.77 -33.90 28.36
C SER A 442 -35.20 -34.50 28.24
N PRO A 443 -36.24 -33.81 27.72
CA PRO A 443 -36.50 -32.38 27.50
C PRO A 443 -37.87 -31.96 28.09
N PHE A 444 -38.18 -30.67 28.29
CA PHE A 444 -39.55 -30.17 28.01
C PHE A 444 -39.65 -28.64 27.94
N ARG A 445 -40.51 -28.27 26.99
CA ARG A 445 -40.97 -27.00 26.44
C ARG A 445 -41.94 -26.26 27.39
N SER A 446 -41.79 -24.95 27.59
CA SER A 446 -42.94 -24.03 27.76
C SER A 446 -42.50 -22.56 27.74
N LYS A 447 -42.90 -21.79 26.71
CA LYS A 447 -44.06 -20.87 26.67
C LYS A 447 -43.68 -19.41 27.03
N LEU A 448 -43.45 -18.65 25.96
CA LEU A 448 -43.66 -17.20 25.88
C LEU A 448 -45.11 -16.86 26.28
N ARG A 449 -45.27 -15.80 27.08
CA ARG A 449 -46.53 -15.06 27.23
C ARG A 449 -46.25 -13.57 27.02
N PHE A 450 -46.90 -13.03 25.99
CA PHE A 450 -47.24 -11.61 25.84
C PHE A 450 -48.60 -11.35 26.49
N ASN A 451 -48.82 -10.15 27.05
CA ASN A 451 -50.09 -9.39 27.00
C ASN A 451 -49.99 -8.02 27.74
N PRO A 452 -50.92 -7.05 27.55
CA PRO A 452 -50.61 -5.78 26.90
C PRO A 452 -51.15 -4.47 27.58
N ILE A 453 -50.79 -3.31 26.98
CA ILE A 453 -51.47 -2.00 26.84
C ILE A 453 -52.06 -1.27 28.08
N LYS A 454 -51.72 0.04 28.24
CA LYS A 454 -52.70 1.16 28.29
C LYS A 454 -52.06 2.56 28.12
N THR A 455 -52.81 3.36 27.36
CA THR A 455 -52.68 4.75 26.89
C THR A 455 -53.39 5.74 27.84
N GLU A 456 -52.94 7.00 27.89
CA GLU A 456 -53.70 8.24 28.19
C GLU A 456 -52.74 9.42 27.89
N GLU A 457 -52.93 10.19 26.80
CA GLU A 457 -53.75 11.40 26.62
C GLU A 457 -53.14 12.73 27.16
N SER A 458 -53.14 13.72 26.24
CA SER A 458 -52.65 15.10 26.30
C SER A 458 -53.63 16.09 26.95
N PRO A 459 -53.20 17.33 27.24
CA PRO A 459 -53.90 18.48 26.62
C PRO A 459 -53.00 19.63 26.15
N GLN A 460 -53.54 20.41 25.19
CA GLN A 460 -52.95 21.58 24.52
C GLN A 460 -53.25 22.93 25.23
N GLU A 461 -52.30 23.87 25.01
CA GLU A 461 -52.40 25.33 24.77
C GLU A 461 -52.88 26.34 25.83
N ASN A 462 -52.00 27.31 26.17
CA ASN A 462 -52.21 28.74 25.84
C ASN A 462 -50.97 29.66 26.04
N SER A 463 -50.71 30.45 24.99
CA SER A 463 -50.17 31.83 24.85
C SER A 463 -49.19 32.51 25.84
N SER A 464 -48.08 32.99 25.26
CA SER A 464 -47.39 34.31 25.37
C SER A 464 -46.98 34.89 26.74
N SER A 465 -45.66 35.11 26.92
CA SER A 465 -45.08 36.45 27.17
C SER A 465 -43.54 36.39 27.25
N GLU A 466 -42.94 37.54 27.00
CA GLU A 466 -41.52 37.88 26.85
C GLU A 466 -40.65 37.53 28.06
N ASN A 467 -39.40 37.10 27.84
CA ASN A 467 -38.21 37.73 28.42
C ASN A 467 -36.91 37.05 27.96
N SER A 468 -35.97 37.87 27.51
CA SER A 468 -34.59 37.49 27.20
C SER A 468 -33.74 37.41 28.47
N PRO A 469 -32.66 36.60 28.47
CA PRO A 469 -31.39 37.15 28.89
C PRO A 469 -30.18 36.69 28.04
N THR A 470 -29.28 37.64 27.87
CA THR A 470 -27.93 37.56 27.27
C THR A 470 -26.99 36.61 28.03
N PRO A 471 -26.02 35.93 27.36
CA PRO A 471 -24.95 35.23 28.05
C PRO A 471 -23.83 36.19 28.47
N ARG A 472 -23.57 36.24 29.78
CA ARG A 472 -22.41 36.89 30.40
C ARG A 472 -21.10 36.16 30.03
N GLY A 473 -20.03 36.93 29.94
CA GLY A 473 -18.72 36.57 29.40
C GLY A 473 -18.01 35.35 30.02
N LEU A 474 -17.27 34.67 29.15
CA LEU A 474 -16.29 33.64 29.49
C LEU A 474 -15.12 34.28 30.24
N SER A 475 -14.95 33.91 31.50
CA SER A 475 -13.75 34.23 32.28
C SER A 475 -12.60 33.31 31.85
N PHE A 476 -11.45 33.92 31.56
CA PHE A 476 -10.21 33.27 31.19
C PHE A 476 -9.66 32.52 32.43
N VAL A 477 -9.58 31.18 32.39
CA VAL A 477 -8.94 30.40 33.44
C VAL A 477 -7.43 30.70 33.45
N ARG A 478 -6.99 31.48 34.43
CA ARG A 478 -5.59 31.81 34.66
C ARG A 478 -4.92 30.62 35.35
N LEU A 479 -4.14 29.84 34.60
CA LEU A 479 -3.29 28.77 35.17
C LEU A 479 -2.31 29.38 36.19
N GLN A 480 -2.52 29.05 37.48
CA GLN A 480 -1.73 29.56 38.62
C GLN A 480 -0.52 28.69 38.97
N ASP A 481 -0.26 27.57 38.29
CA ASP A 481 0.91 26.72 38.63
C ASP A 481 2.22 27.23 37.97
N PRO A 482 3.19 27.74 38.76
CA PRO A 482 4.46 28.27 38.24
C PRO A 482 5.36 27.19 37.62
N ARG A 483 5.23 25.93 38.06
CA ARG A 483 6.05 24.81 37.56
C ARG A 483 5.59 24.36 36.18
N LEU A 484 4.28 24.34 35.94
CA LEU A 484 3.70 24.07 34.62
C LEU A 484 4.05 25.16 33.61
N ARG A 485 4.03 26.44 34.02
CA ARG A 485 4.42 27.57 33.16
C ARG A 485 5.90 27.51 32.77
N GLY A 486 6.79 27.14 33.69
CA GLY A 486 8.21 26.92 33.43
C GLY A 486 8.48 25.74 32.48
N ARG A 487 7.75 24.63 32.63
CA ARG A 487 7.88 23.45 31.74
C ARG A 487 7.35 23.72 30.33
N MET A 488 6.25 24.47 30.18
CA MET A 488 5.73 24.87 28.87
C MET A 488 6.65 25.88 28.16
N ALA A 489 7.22 26.85 28.87
CA ALA A 489 8.20 27.78 28.30
C ALA A 489 9.49 27.05 27.87
N SER A 490 9.95 26.07 28.65
CA SER A 490 11.10 25.22 28.29
C SER A 490 10.80 24.33 27.08
N ALA A 491 9.59 23.77 26.99
CA ALA A 491 9.15 22.96 25.86
C ALA A 491 9.01 23.77 24.56
N LEU A 492 8.44 24.99 24.64
CA LEU A 492 8.33 25.91 23.49
C LEU A 492 9.71 26.36 23.00
N ASN A 493 10.64 26.68 23.90
CA ASN A 493 12.03 26.99 23.54
C ASN A 493 12.79 25.76 22.99
N GLY A 494 12.43 24.55 23.43
CA GLY A 494 12.97 23.30 22.91
C GLY A 494 12.49 23.00 21.48
N LEU A 495 11.23 23.28 21.19
CA LEU A 495 10.63 23.14 19.85
C LEU A 495 11.24 24.14 18.86
N ASP A 496 11.38 25.42 19.25
CA ASP A 496 12.01 26.47 18.44
C ASP A 496 13.50 26.16 18.14
N ARG A 497 14.24 25.58 19.10
CA ARG A 497 15.62 25.09 18.86
C ARG A 497 15.69 23.91 17.88
N LEU A 498 14.72 22.99 17.93
CA LEU A 498 14.68 21.82 17.06
C LEU A 498 14.34 22.22 15.62
N GLU A 499 13.40 23.14 15.46
CA GLU A 499 13.00 23.72 14.18
C GLU A 499 14.15 24.48 13.52
N LYS A 500 14.86 25.33 14.27
CA LYS A 500 16.08 26.01 13.80
C LYS A 500 17.17 25.04 13.34
N LYS A 501 17.37 23.93 14.08
CA LYS A 501 18.35 22.90 13.72
C LYS A 501 17.97 22.15 12.44
N ASN A 502 16.68 21.88 12.24
CA ASN A 502 16.17 21.20 11.05
C ASN A 502 16.27 22.10 9.81
N ILE A 503 15.92 23.39 9.92
CA ILE A 503 16.05 24.36 8.82
C ILE A 503 17.51 24.51 8.39
N LYS A 504 18.43 24.61 9.36
CA LYS A 504 19.88 24.66 9.08
C LYS A 504 20.38 23.38 8.39
N ALA A 505 19.93 22.22 8.83
CA ALA A 505 20.31 20.94 8.23
C ALA A 505 19.79 20.81 6.78
N GLN A 506 18.56 21.24 6.52
CA GLN A 506 17.96 21.25 5.19
C GLN A 506 18.69 22.19 4.23
N ARG A 507 19.04 23.40 4.68
CA ARG A 507 19.83 24.36 3.89
C ARG A 507 21.23 23.84 3.56
N ASN A 508 21.91 23.22 4.51
CA ASN A 508 23.20 22.57 4.26
C ASN A 508 23.11 21.40 3.27
N LEU A 509 22.01 20.65 3.28
CA LEU A 509 21.79 19.56 2.35
C LEU A 509 21.58 20.06 0.92
N LEU A 510 20.74 21.08 0.73
CA LEU A 510 20.53 21.72 -0.57
C LEU A 510 21.82 22.35 -1.11
N PHE A 511 22.62 22.93 -0.22
CA PHE A 511 23.92 23.50 -0.60
C PHE A 511 24.91 22.42 -1.06
N LYS A 512 25.01 21.29 -0.34
CA LYS A 512 25.84 20.15 -0.75
C LYS A 512 25.35 19.49 -2.04
N ASP A 513 24.04 19.45 -2.27
CA ASP A 513 23.48 18.93 -3.52
C ASP A 513 23.90 19.79 -4.73
N ALA A 514 23.86 21.12 -4.57
CA ALA A 514 24.37 22.03 -5.58
C ALA A 514 25.89 21.85 -5.80
N GLU A 515 26.70 21.72 -4.75
CA GLU A 515 28.15 21.52 -4.88
C GLU A 515 28.52 20.24 -5.65
N ASN A 516 27.81 19.14 -5.40
CA ASN A 516 28.06 17.82 -5.97
C ASN A 516 27.48 17.61 -7.38
N THR A 517 26.81 18.61 -7.96
CA THR A 517 26.22 18.52 -9.30
C THR A 517 27.31 18.60 -10.37
N ILE A 518 27.26 17.69 -11.34
CA ILE A 518 28.20 17.60 -12.47
C ILE A 518 27.63 18.42 -13.62
N GLY A 519 28.36 19.45 -14.06
CA GLY A 519 27.93 20.38 -15.11
C GLY A 519 27.67 21.78 -14.55
N GLU A 520 28.38 22.78 -15.08
CA GLU A 520 28.38 24.15 -14.57
C GLU A 520 27.04 24.88 -14.77
N GLU A 521 26.28 24.56 -15.83
CA GLU A 521 24.95 25.15 -16.11
C GLU A 521 23.90 24.66 -15.11
N GLU A 522 23.85 23.35 -14.85
CA GLU A 522 22.92 22.76 -13.88
C GLU A 522 23.25 23.23 -12.45
N LYS A 523 24.55 23.38 -12.15
CA LYS A 523 25.05 23.91 -10.89
C LYS A 523 24.63 25.36 -10.67
N ALA A 524 24.73 26.21 -11.69
CA ALA A 524 24.25 27.60 -11.64
C ALA A 524 22.72 27.66 -11.40
N LEU A 525 21.94 26.85 -12.12
CA LEU A 525 20.49 26.78 -11.96
C LEU A 525 20.06 26.37 -10.55
N LYS A 526 20.79 25.43 -9.92
CA LYS A 526 20.52 25.02 -8.53
C LYS A 526 20.84 26.12 -7.52
N TYR A 527 21.94 26.86 -7.69
CA TYR A 527 22.25 28.00 -6.82
C TYR A 527 21.25 29.15 -6.97
N GLN A 528 20.75 29.39 -8.18
CA GLN A 528 19.71 30.38 -8.44
C GLN A 528 18.39 30.03 -7.74
N LYS A 529 17.91 28.78 -7.89
CA LYS A 529 16.72 28.29 -7.17
C LYS A 529 16.86 28.33 -5.65
N LEU A 530 18.06 28.06 -5.13
CA LEU A 530 18.35 28.17 -3.69
C LEU A 530 18.23 29.63 -3.22
N LEU A 531 18.70 30.61 -4.01
CA LEU A 531 18.55 32.03 -3.69
C LEU A 531 17.10 32.48 -3.72
N GLU A 532 16.33 32.09 -4.74
CA GLU A 532 14.90 32.39 -4.83
C GLU A 532 14.13 31.85 -3.62
N THR A 533 14.44 30.63 -3.18
CA THR A 533 13.85 30.03 -1.98
C THR A 533 14.21 30.83 -0.72
N LEU A 534 15.49 31.22 -0.60
CA LEU A 534 16.00 32.04 0.50
C LEU A 534 15.55 33.50 0.43
N GLU A 535 14.92 33.98 -0.63
CA GLU A 535 14.31 35.31 -0.72
C GLU A 535 12.80 35.24 -0.49
N ALA A 536 12.12 34.20 -0.99
CA ALA A 536 10.71 33.94 -0.76
C ALA A 536 10.40 33.71 0.73
N GLU A 537 11.23 32.91 1.41
CA GLU A 537 11.12 32.71 2.85
C GLU A 537 11.33 34.03 3.64
N GLU A 538 11.88 35.13 3.04
CA GLU A 538 12.25 36.37 3.77
C GLU A 538 11.05 37.27 3.81
N LYS A 539 10.45 37.44 2.63
CA LYS A 539 9.14 38.07 2.45
C LYS A 539 8.07 37.38 3.29
N ALA A 540 8.09 36.05 3.39
CA ALA A 540 7.15 35.30 4.23
C ALA A 540 7.31 35.59 5.73
N THR A 541 8.51 35.94 6.18
CA THR A 541 8.83 36.16 7.60
C THR A 541 8.93 37.63 8.00
N GLU A 542 8.63 38.56 7.09
CA GLU A 542 8.83 40.01 7.26
C GLU A 542 7.91 40.61 8.34
N ASN A 543 6.78 39.95 8.65
CA ASN A 543 5.82 40.34 9.71
C ASN A 543 5.93 39.51 11.00
N GLU A 544 6.89 38.57 11.08
CA GLU A 544 7.04 37.65 12.20
C GLU A 544 8.27 38.03 13.05
N LYS A 545 8.22 37.85 14.39
CA LYS A 545 9.36 38.17 15.28
C LYS A 545 10.50 37.15 15.12
N VAL A 546 11.22 37.21 14.00
CA VAL A 546 12.38 36.35 13.73
C VAL A 546 13.58 36.82 14.56
N THR A 547 14.21 35.90 15.28
CA THR A 547 15.42 36.21 16.06
C THR A 547 16.56 36.74 15.18
N ILE A 548 17.29 37.76 15.65
CA ILE A 548 18.44 38.38 14.94
C ILE A 548 19.45 37.34 14.44
N ALA A 549 19.65 36.25 15.20
CA ALA A 549 20.53 35.15 14.83
C ALA A 549 20.08 34.40 13.56
N ALA A 550 18.78 34.15 13.40
CA ALA A 550 18.23 33.47 12.23
C ALA A 550 18.33 34.34 10.96
N ARG A 551 18.14 35.67 11.10
CA ARG A 551 18.36 36.62 10.00
C ARG A 551 19.83 36.64 9.56
N ARG A 552 20.78 36.67 10.50
CA ARG A 552 22.22 36.60 10.22
C ARG A 552 22.64 35.30 9.55
N GLU A 553 22.10 34.17 9.99
CA GLU A 553 22.42 32.86 9.41
C GLU A 553 21.87 32.72 7.98
N ARG A 554 20.66 33.21 7.74
CA ARG A 554 20.06 33.25 6.40
C ARG A 554 20.88 34.13 5.44
N GLU A 555 21.24 35.33 5.86
CA GLU A 555 22.09 36.23 5.07
C GLU A 555 23.45 35.60 4.77
N ARG A 556 24.03 34.85 5.71
CA ARG A 556 25.25 34.07 5.46
C ARG A 556 25.05 33.06 4.32
N PHE A 557 23.96 32.29 4.31
CA PHE A 557 23.70 31.32 3.23
C PHE A 557 23.45 31.99 1.87
N LYS A 558 22.73 33.11 1.84
CA LYS A 558 22.56 33.90 0.61
C LYS A 558 23.89 34.39 0.06
N ASN A 559 24.75 34.95 0.91
CA ASN A 559 26.05 35.46 0.48
C ASN A 559 26.95 34.35 -0.08
N ILE A 560 26.92 33.16 0.53
CA ILE A 560 27.65 32.00 0.03
C ILE A 560 27.08 31.56 -1.33
N ALA A 561 25.75 31.42 -1.46
CA ALA A 561 25.12 31.00 -2.71
C ALA A 561 25.35 32.02 -3.85
N LYS A 562 25.26 33.33 -3.57
CA LYS A 562 25.60 34.40 -4.54
C LYS A 562 27.05 34.34 -4.99
N LYS A 563 27.99 34.04 -4.08
CA LYS A 563 29.40 33.89 -4.40
C LYS A 563 29.66 32.69 -5.30
N GLN A 564 29.00 31.56 -5.03
CA GLN A 564 29.15 30.36 -5.86
C GLN A 564 28.50 30.51 -7.23
N LEU A 565 27.31 31.10 -7.31
CA LEU A 565 26.64 31.39 -8.58
C LEU A 565 27.51 32.26 -9.50
N LYS A 566 28.10 33.34 -8.96
CA LYS A 566 29.04 34.18 -9.73
C LYS A 566 30.29 33.42 -10.17
N ALA A 567 30.75 32.44 -9.39
CA ALA A 567 31.91 31.62 -9.74
C ALA A 567 31.58 30.65 -10.89
N THR A 568 30.41 30.00 -10.84
CA THR A 568 29.93 29.09 -11.89
C THR A 568 29.62 29.84 -13.19
N GLU A 569 28.98 31.03 -13.11
CA GLU A 569 28.74 31.88 -14.28
C GLU A 569 30.04 32.36 -14.95
N ARG A 570 31.08 32.66 -14.17
CA ARG A 570 32.42 32.99 -14.70
C ARG A 570 33.09 31.79 -15.36
N ALA A 571 32.89 30.58 -14.83
CA ALA A 571 33.40 29.35 -15.44
C ALA A 571 32.70 29.09 -16.79
N LEU A 572 31.36 29.25 -16.84
CA LEU A 572 30.57 29.15 -18.06
C LEU A 572 30.98 30.19 -19.11
N SER A 573 31.22 31.45 -18.70
CA SER A 573 31.69 32.50 -19.60
C SER A 573 33.11 32.25 -20.13
N LYS A 574 33.98 31.56 -19.38
CA LYS A 574 35.30 31.13 -19.88
C LYS A 574 35.18 29.99 -20.89
N LEU A 575 34.31 29.02 -20.63
CA LEU A 575 34.02 27.90 -21.54
C LEU A 575 33.40 28.39 -22.85
N SER A 576 32.51 29.38 -22.81
CA SER A 576 31.92 29.95 -24.02
C SER A 576 32.93 30.74 -24.86
N LYS A 577 33.89 31.44 -24.23
CA LYS A 577 34.98 32.14 -24.92
C LYS A 577 36.02 31.21 -25.57
N LEU A 578 36.24 30.03 -24.99
CA LEU A 578 37.09 28.98 -25.58
C LEU A 578 36.47 28.35 -26.83
N ASN A 579 35.13 28.35 -26.93
CA ASN A 579 34.39 27.89 -28.11
C ASN A 579 34.20 28.97 -29.19
N THR A 580 34.71 30.17 -28.97
CA THR A 580 34.67 31.28 -29.92
C THR A 580 36.06 31.89 -30.10
N SER A 581 36.99 31.14 -30.72
CA SER A 581 38.18 31.72 -31.33
C SER A 581 38.15 31.41 -32.83
N PRO A 582 38.24 32.43 -33.72
CA PRO A 582 38.27 32.22 -35.15
C PRO A 582 39.71 31.94 -35.58
N ASP A 583 40.00 30.71 -36.02
CA ASP A 583 41.12 30.49 -36.93
C ASP A 583 40.64 29.54 -38.04
N ALA A 584 40.50 30.13 -39.21
CA ALA A 584 39.92 29.56 -40.41
C ALA A 584 40.91 28.64 -41.12
N ARG A 585 40.42 27.50 -41.64
CA ARG A 585 40.84 26.95 -42.94
C ARG A 585 39.66 26.27 -43.62
N ASP A 586 39.20 26.91 -44.69
CA ASP A 586 38.26 26.41 -45.70
C ASP A 586 38.76 25.11 -46.35
N PRO A 587 37.83 24.23 -46.78
CA PRO A 587 38.06 23.41 -47.95
C PRO A 587 36.88 23.54 -48.93
N ALA A 588 37.05 24.39 -49.92
CA ALA A 588 36.42 24.26 -51.23
C ALA A 588 37.51 24.35 -52.30
N GLU A 589 37.33 23.58 -53.38
CA GLU A 589 38.21 23.43 -54.56
C GLU A 589 39.33 22.38 -54.47
N LEU A 590 39.03 21.18 -54.98
CA LEU A 590 39.83 20.63 -56.07
C LEU A 590 38.95 19.87 -57.06
N GLN A 591 39.11 20.28 -58.31
CA GLN A 591 38.34 19.91 -59.49
C GLN A 591 38.69 18.52 -60.03
N THR A 592 37.69 17.98 -60.73
CA THR A 592 37.68 17.04 -61.85
C THR A 592 38.97 16.81 -62.65
N THR A 593 39.24 15.54 -63.00
CA THR A 593 39.71 15.13 -64.35
C THR A 593 39.19 13.74 -64.77
N SER A 594 38.70 13.67 -66.04
CA SER A 594 38.66 12.55 -67.02
C SER A 594 38.04 11.19 -66.63
N GLU A 595 36.89 10.76 -67.16
CA GLU A 595 36.54 10.28 -68.53
C GLU A 595 36.47 8.74 -68.67
N VAL A 596 35.54 8.32 -69.55
CA VAL A 596 35.35 7.00 -70.20
C VAL A 596 34.33 6.02 -69.59
N GLY A 597 33.26 5.77 -70.36
CA GLY A 597 32.66 4.44 -70.50
C GLY A 597 31.15 4.31 -70.27
N GLN A 598 30.33 4.69 -71.25
CA GLN A 598 28.94 4.23 -71.37
C GLN A 598 28.89 2.72 -71.65
N GLN A 599 27.99 1.98 -70.99
CA GLN A 599 27.32 0.81 -71.59
C GLN A 599 25.98 0.49 -70.88
N GLN A 600 24.98 0.19 -71.71
CA GLN A 600 23.56 -0.04 -71.44
C GLN A 600 23.29 -1.33 -70.63
N PRO A 601 22.10 -1.47 -69.99
CA PRO A 601 21.67 -2.72 -69.39
C PRO A 601 20.93 -3.62 -70.41
N PRO A 602 21.12 -4.95 -70.40
CA PRO A 602 20.36 -5.83 -71.26
C PRO A 602 19.11 -6.38 -70.53
N SER A 603 17.99 -6.28 -71.21
CA SER A 603 16.79 -7.10 -71.06
C SER A 603 16.99 -8.46 -71.74
N GLN A 604 16.58 -9.58 -71.12
CA GLN A 604 15.92 -10.73 -71.78
C GLN A 604 15.58 -11.86 -70.77
N GLN A 605 14.28 -12.20 -70.68
CA GLN A 605 13.75 -13.57 -70.47
C GLN A 605 13.76 -14.31 -71.85
N PRO A 606 13.43 -15.62 -72.02
CA PRO A 606 12.65 -16.56 -71.16
C PRO A 606 13.09 -18.06 -71.19
N GLN A 607 12.22 -18.92 -70.62
CA GLN A 607 12.16 -20.40 -70.64
C GLN A 607 12.95 -21.11 -69.53
N GLY A 608 12.44 -22.08 -68.76
CA GLY A 608 11.19 -22.84 -68.79
C GLY A 608 11.49 -24.28 -68.32
N LYS A 609 10.92 -24.73 -67.19
CA LYS A 609 10.74 -26.13 -66.74
C LYS A 609 9.93 -26.09 -65.44
N LYS A 610 8.62 -26.27 -65.50
CA LYS A 610 7.88 -27.53 -65.24
C LYS A 610 8.14 -28.10 -63.84
N GLU A 611 7.32 -27.67 -62.88
CA GLU A 611 6.91 -28.53 -61.77
C GLU A 611 5.39 -28.51 -61.65
N THR A 612 4.87 -29.71 -61.44
CA THR A 612 3.50 -30.15 -61.63
C THR A 612 2.74 -30.11 -60.31
N LEU A 613 1.65 -29.32 -60.27
CA LEU A 613 0.55 -29.54 -59.33
C LEU A 613 -0.23 -30.81 -59.72
N PRO A 614 -0.77 -31.56 -58.75
CA PRO A 614 -2.03 -32.26 -58.93
C PRO A 614 -3.17 -31.55 -58.20
N LYS A 615 -4.24 -31.34 -58.95
CA LYS A 615 -5.56 -30.89 -58.52
C LYS A 615 -6.30 -31.99 -57.75
N THR A 616 -7.01 -31.54 -56.71
CA THR A 616 -8.33 -31.97 -56.21
C THR A 616 -8.98 -33.25 -56.73
N SER A 617 -9.49 -34.07 -55.81
CA SER A 617 -10.78 -34.75 -55.95
C SER A 617 -11.45 -34.90 -54.57
N PRO A 618 -12.78 -34.68 -54.46
CA PRO A 618 -13.52 -34.66 -53.19
C PRO A 618 -14.17 -36.02 -52.91
N LEU A 619 -14.53 -36.28 -51.63
CA LEU A 619 -15.64 -37.11 -51.12
C LEU A 619 -15.25 -37.82 -49.82
N SER A 620 -15.87 -37.42 -48.70
CA SER A 620 -16.84 -38.27 -48.00
C SER A 620 -17.22 -37.61 -46.66
N MET A 621 -18.39 -36.97 -46.66
CA MET A 621 -19.14 -36.71 -45.43
C MET A 621 -19.56 -38.05 -44.84
N LYS A 622 -19.01 -38.41 -43.68
CA LYS A 622 -19.67 -39.38 -42.79
C LYS A 622 -20.57 -38.63 -41.82
N LYS A 623 -21.86 -38.64 -42.14
CA LYS A 623 -22.96 -38.49 -41.18
C LYS A 623 -22.88 -39.67 -40.20
N LEU A 624 -22.87 -39.40 -38.90
CA LEU A 624 -23.39 -40.28 -37.86
C LEU A 624 -24.07 -39.43 -36.78
N PRO A 625 -25.08 -39.96 -36.08
CA PRO A 625 -26.34 -39.26 -35.91
C PRO A 625 -26.51 -38.66 -34.52
N PHE A 626 -27.42 -37.69 -34.46
CA PHE A 626 -28.19 -37.35 -33.27
C PHE A 626 -28.79 -38.62 -32.65
N SER A 627 -28.55 -38.83 -31.36
CA SER A 627 -29.47 -39.57 -30.49
C SER A 627 -29.67 -38.76 -29.22
N THR A 628 -30.78 -38.04 -29.21
CA THR A 628 -31.47 -37.60 -28.01
C THR A 628 -32.31 -38.77 -27.52
N LYS A 629 -32.08 -39.26 -26.30
CA LYS A 629 -33.09 -39.95 -25.50
C LYS A 629 -32.83 -39.70 -24.01
N ILE A 630 -33.74 -38.88 -23.46
CA ILE A 630 -34.17 -38.69 -22.06
C ILE A 630 -33.13 -38.10 -21.10
#